data_AF-A0A2M8PL78-F1
#
_entry.id   AF-A0A2M8PL78-F1
#
_cell.length_a   1.000
_cell.length_b   1.000
_cell.length_c   1.000
_cell.angle_alpha   90.00
_cell.angle_beta   90.00
_cell.angle_gamma   90.00
#
_symmetry.space_group_name_H-M   'P 1'
#
loop_
_entity.id
_entity.type
_entity.pdbx_description
1 polymer ?
#
loop_
_entity_poly.entity_id
_entity_poly.type
_entity_poly.pdbx_seq_one_letter_code
_entity_poly.pdbx_strand_id
1 'polypeptide(L)'
;AQQFEVGKQIIAHGLVPIIEPEVNIHAPDKSKCETLLKSEIQKQLDDLSDDQRVMLKLTLPEEANLYADIIAHKNVLRVVALSGGYDLEEACRRLSENDGMIASFSRALTNGLRADQSDDEFDQTLAASIDKIYQASISGNRESQAA
;
A
#
# COMPACT_ATOMS: atom_id res chain seq x y z
N ALA A 1 7.19 2.14 -17.58
CA ALA A 1 8.65 1.91 -17.56
C ALA A 1 9.38 2.80 -16.54
N GLN A 2 9.25 4.14 -16.56
CA GLN A 2 10.03 5.08 -15.72
C GLN A 2 10.23 4.66 -14.24
N GLN A 3 9.16 4.31 -13.52
CA GLN A 3 9.24 3.94 -12.09
C GLN A 3 10.20 2.76 -11.82
N PHE A 4 10.19 1.74 -12.68
CA PHE A 4 11.09 0.59 -12.57
C PHE A 4 12.51 0.89 -13.06
N GLU A 5 12.67 1.79 -14.03
CA GLU A 5 13.99 2.27 -14.45
C GLU A 5 14.73 2.95 -13.29
N VAL A 6 14.03 3.86 -12.58
CA VAL A 6 14.56 4.49 -11.37
C VAL A 6 14.75 3.46 -10.25
N GLY A 7 13.81 2.53 -10.08
CA GLY A 7 13.93 1.43 -9.14
C GLY A 7 15.21 0.61 -9.33
N LYS A 8 15.55 0.26 -10.57
CA LYS A 8 16.79 -0.47 -10.91
C LYS A 8 18.05 0.32 -10.57
N GLN A 9 18.05 1.65 -10.73
CA GLN A 9 19.16 2.50 -10.29
C GLN A 9 19.35 2.46 -8.77
N ILE A 10 18.25 2.47 -8.00
CA ILE A 10 18.27 2.38 -6.53
C ILE A 10 18.79 1.01 -6.09
N ILE A 11 18.33 -0.08 -6.73
CA ILE A 11 18.81 -1.43 -6.45
C ILE A 11 20.31 -1.57 -6.69
N ALA A 12 20.85 -0.94 -7.74
CA ALA A 12 22.29 -0.95 -8.03
C ALA A 12 23.15 -0.33 -6.91
N HIS A 13 22.55 0.44 -6.00
CA HIS A 13 23.19 0.99 -4.81
C HIS A 13 22.94 0.18 -3.52
N GLY A 14 22.36 -1.02 -3.64
CA GLY A 14 22.08 -1.89 -2.50
C GLY A 14 20.89 -1.47 -1.64
N LEU A 15 20.00 -0.63 -2.19
CA LEU A 15 18.78 -0.16 -1.52
C LEU A 15 17.53 -0.84 -2.09
N VAL A 16 16.47 -0.94 -1.29
CA VAL A 16 15.17 -1.46 -1.73
C VAL A 16 14.26 -0.27 -2.11
N PRO A 17 13.88 -0.10 -3.39
CA PRO A 17 12.97 0.96 -3.79
C PRO A 17 11.52 0.65 -3.40
N ILE A 18 10.79 1.69 -2.99
CA ILE A 18 9.32 1.69 -2.97
C ILE A 18 8.85 2.40 -4.24
N ILE A 19 8.20 1.67 -5.15
CA ILE A 19 7.63 2.20 -6.39
C ILE A 19 6.18 2.61 -6.13
N GLU A 20 5.85 3.89 -6.35
CA GLU A 20 4.54 4.49 -6.01
C GLU A 20 3.79 5.03 -7.24
N PRO A 21 3.21 4.16 -8.09
CA PRO A 21 2.35 4.57 -9.20
C PRO A 21 0.91 4.77 -8.72
N GLU A 22 0.63 5.93 -8.12
CA GLU A 22 -0.71 6.29 -7.61
C GLU A 22 -1.75 6.41 -8.74
N VAL A 23 -2.88 5.73 -8.57
CA VAL A 23 -4.12 6.01 -9.32
C VAL A 23 -4.97 6.97 -8.51
N ASN A 24 -5.39 8.08 -9.12
CA ASN A 24 -6.25 9.06 -8.46
C ASN A 24 -7.61 8.44 -8.07
N ILE A 25 -7.99 8.57 -6.79
CA ILE A 25 -9.23 8.00 -6.24
C ILE A 25 -10.52 8.56 -6.88
N HIS A 26 -10.44 9.71 -7.54
CA HIS A 26 -11.55 10.37 -8.25
C HIS A 26 -11.54 10.14 -9.76
N ALA A 27 -10.63 9.31 -10.29
CA ALA A 27 -10.61 9.00 -11.71
C ALA A 27 -11.92 8.33 -12.13
N PRO A 28 -12.63 8.81 -13.17
CA PRO A 28 -13.92 8.24 -13.59
C PRO A 28 -13.79 6.78 -14.04
N ASP A 29 -12.62 6.39 -14.55
CA ASP A 29 -12.28 5.04 -14.99
C ASP A 29 -11.25 4.36 -14.06
N LYS A 30 -11.30 4.65 -12.74
CA LYS A 30 -10.31 4.14 -11.75
C LYS A 30 -10.04 2.63 -11.87
N SER A 31 -11.08 1.80 -11.86
CA SER A 31 -10.93 0.33 -11.98
C SER A 31 -10.23 -0.11 -13.28
N LYS A 32 -10.47 0.57 -14.40
CA LYS A 32 -9.75 0.29 -15.66
C LYS A 32 -8.29 0.72 -15.57
N CYS A 33 -8.03 1.88 -14.97
CA CYS A 33 -6.66 2.37 -14.74
C CYS A 33 -5.87 1.39 -13.85
N GLU A 34 -6.49 0.86 -12.80
CA GLU A 34 -5.90 -0.14 -11.91
C GLU A 34 -5.60 -1.45 -12.62
N THR A 35 -6.51 -1.95 -13.46
CA THR A 35 -6.29 -3.15 -14.28
C THR A 35 -5.09 -2.98 -15.23
N LEU A 36 -5.02 -1.83 -15.91
CA LEU A 36 -3.90 -1.50 -16.80
C LEU A 36 -2.59 -1.39 -16.00
N LEU A 37 -2.64 -0.70 -14.86
CA LEU A 37 -1.48 -0.55 -13.99
C LEU A 37 -0.98 -1.91 -13.47
N LYS A 38 -1.86 -2.79 -13.00
CA LYS A 38 -1.51 -4.15 -12.56
C LYS A 38 -0.79 -4.92 -13.66
N SER A 39 -1.33 -4.88 -14.89
CA SER A 39 -0.72 -5.55 -16.04
C SER A 39 0.69 -5.03 -16.34
N GLU A 40 0.88 -3.71 -16.31
CA GLU A 40 2.21 -3.12 -16.53
C GLU A 40 3.17 -3.40 -15.38
N ILE A 41 2.71 -3.40 -14.12
CA ILE A 41 3.54 -3.81 -12.98
C ILE A 41 3.98 -5.27 -13.14
N GLN A 42 3.08 -6.19 -13.50
CA GLN A 42 3.40 -7.60 -13.69
C GLN A 42 4.53 -7.78 -14.70
N LYS A 43 4.42 -7.15 -15.88
CA LYS A 43 5.47 -7.20 -16.91
C LYS A 43 6.82 -6.72 -16.38
N GLN A 44 6.83 -5.61 -15.66
CA GLN A 44 8.07 -5.05 -15.12
C GLN A 44 8.67 -5.91 -14.01
N LEU A 45 7.84 -6.61 -13.23
CA LEU A 45 8.28 -7.57 -12.22
C LEU A 45 8.87 -8.83 -12.85
N ASP A 46 8.26 -9.34 -13.92
CA ASP A 46 8.75 -10.51 -14.67
C ASP A 46 10.14 -10.26 -15.30
N ASP A 47 10.44 -8.99 -15.61
CA ASP A 47 11.72 -8.53 -16.16
C ASP A 47 12.83 -8.35 -15.09
N LEU A 48 12.53 -8.52 -13.80
CA LEU A 48 13.52 -8.43 -12.73
C LEU A 48 14.27 -9.77 -12.55
N SER A 49 15.58 -9.70 -12.30
CA SER A 49 16.35 -10.87 -11.88
C SER A 49 16.01 -11.29 -10.44
N ASP A 50 16.29 -12.54 -10.06
CA ASP A 50 15.87 -13.11 -8.76
C ASP A 50 16.40 -12.37 -7.51
N ASP A 51 17.52 -11.66 -7.67
CA ASP A 51 18.18 -10.83 -6.67
C ASP A 51 17.66 -9.38 -6.62
N GLN A 52 16.89 -8.95 -7.62
CA GLN A 52 16.26 -7.64 -7.67
C GLN A 52 14.92 -7.67 -6.94
N ARG A 53 14.80 -6.89 -5.87
CA ARG A 53 13.61 -6.86 -5.03
C ARG A 53 13.05 -5.44 -4.94
N VAL A 54 11.72 -5.33 -4.98
CA VAL A 54 11.01 -4.05 -4.86
C VAL A 54 9.92 -4.13 -3.80
N MET A 55 9.55 -2.98 -3.27
CA MET A 55 8.26 -2.78 -2.60
C MET A 55 7.38 -1.93 -3.51
N LEU A 56 6.06 -2.11 -3.42
CA LEU A 56 5.09 -1.34 -4.18
C LEU A 56 4.19 -0.56 -3.23
N LYS A 57 3.97 0.72 -3.50
CA LYS A 57 2.99 1.56 -2.79
C LYS A 57 1.86 1.91 -3.75
N LEU A 58 0.70 1.31 -3.54
CA LEU A 58 -0.42 1.36 -4.50
C LEU A 58 -1.64 2.02 -3.86
N THR A 59 -2.49 2.61 -4.71
CA THR A 59 -3.82 3.05 -4.29
C THR A 59 -4.66 1.83 -3.90
N LEU A 60 -5.47 1.96 -2.84
CA LEU A 60 -6.48 0.97 -2.48
C LEU A 60 -7.42 0.71 -3.67
N PRO A 61 -7.51 -0.53 -4.18
CA PRO A 61 -8.21 -0.82 -5.42
C PRO A 61 -9.74 -0.68 -5.27
N GLU A 62 -10.45 -0.55 -6.39
CA GLU A 62 -11.92 -0.72 -6.38
C GLU A 62 -12.34 -2.19 -6.23
N GLU A 63 -11.56 -3.11 -6.82
CA GLU A 63 -11.78 -4.54 -6.69
C GLU A 63 -10.91 -5.10 -5.55
N ALA A 64 -11.56 -5.65 -4.53
CA ALA A 64 -10.88 -6.34 -3.44
C ALA A 64 -9.92 -7.42 -3.98
N ASN A 65 -8.72 -7.50 -3.42
CA ASN A 65 -7.69 -8.46 -3.82
C ASN A 65 -7.21 -8.35 -5.28
N LEU A 66 -7.46 -7.24 -5.98
CA LEU A 66 -6.96 -7.01 -7.35
C LEU A 66 -5.45 -7.30 -7.47
N TYR A 67 -4.66 -6.93 -6.47
CA TYR A 67 -3.20 -7.08 -6.46
C TYR A 67 -2.68 -8.39 -5.86
N ALA A 68 -3.52 -9.40 -5.61
CA ALA A 68 -3.09 -10.67 -4.99
C ALA A 68 -1.92 -11.35 -5.73
N ASP A 69 -1.98 -11.41 -7.07
CA ASP A 69 -0.89 -11.99 -7.88
C ASP A 69 0.42 -11.19 -7.77
N ILE A 70 0.31 -9.87 -7.63
CA ILE A 70 1.45 -8.96 -7.45
C ILE A 70 2.08 -9.17 -6.08
N ILE A 71 1.25 -9.34 -5.04
CA ILE A 71 1.69 -9.63 -3.67
C ILE A 71 2.42 -10.97 -3.60
N ALA A 72 1.94 -11.98 -4.35
CA ALA A 72 2.56 -13.31 -4.41
C ALA A 72 3.83 -13.36 -5.27
N HIS A 73 4.14 -12.30 -6.04
CA HIS A 73 5.27 -12.31 -6.96
C HIS A 73 6.61 -12.38 -6.22
N LYS A 74 7.51 -13.27 -6.66
CA LYS A 74 8.80 -13.51 -5.98
C LYS A 74 9.62 -12.23 -5.80
N ASN A 75 9.63 -11.32 -6.77
CA ASN A 75 10.44 -10.09 -6.69
C ASN A 75 9.81 -8.97 -5.83
N VAL A 76 8.62 -9.19 -5.27
CA VAL A 76 7.94 -8.24 -4.39
C VAL A 76 8.19 -8.62 -2.94
N LEU A 77 8.74 -7.69 -2.15
CA LEU A 77 8.94 -7.89 -0.71
C LEU A 77 7.70 -7.57 0.11
N ARG A 78 6.99 -6.52 -0.30
CA ARG A 78 5.76 -6.06 0.32
C ARG A 78 5.00 -5.14 -0.61
N VAL A 79 3.67 -5.20 -0.51
CA VAL A 79 2.78 -4.19 -1.06
C VAL A 79 2.22 -3.39 0.09
N VAL A 80 2.37 -2.07 0.01
CA VAL A 80 1.84 -1.11 0.96
C VAL A 80 0.80 -0.21 0.29
N ALA A 81 -0.16 0.30 1.05
CA ALA A 81 -1.24 1.12 0.52
C ALA A 81 -1.08 2.59 0.90
N LEU A 82 -1.27 3.50 -0.06
CA LEU A 82 -1.50 4.91 0.23
C LEU A 82 -3.00 5.16 0.49
N SER A 83 -3.33 6.13 1.36
CA SER A 83 -4.73 6.48 1.61
C SER A 83 -5.36 7.30 0.48
N GLY A 84 -4.57 7.99 -0.34
CA GLY A 84 -5.00 8.61 -1.61
C GLY A 84 -6.04 9.73 -1.50
N GLY A 85 -6.38 10.17 -0.28
CA GLY A 85 -7.45 11.13 -0.02
C GLY A 85 -8.66 10.54 0.70
N TYR A 86 -8.75 9.22 0.85
CA TYR A 86 -9.71 8.62 1.78
C TYR A 86 -9.40 9.05 3.22
N ASP A 87 -10.45 9.23 4.01
CA ASP A 87 -10.31 9.35 5.45
C ASP A 87 -9.82 8.03 6.08
N LEU A 88 -9.45 8.09 7.35
CA LEU A 88 -8.89 6.95 8.06
C LEU A 88 -9.85 5.74 8.09
N GLU A 89 -11.15 5.98 8.18
CA GLU A 89 -12.14 4.92 8.29
C GLU A 89 -12.31 4.18 6.97
N GLU A 90 -12.53 4.91 5.88
CA GLU A 90 -12.67 4.33 4.55
C GLU A 90 -11.36 3.67 4.08
N ALA A 91 -10.21 4.30 4.35
CA ALA A 91 -8.92 3.72 4.02
C ALA A 91 -8.68 2.38 4.75
N CYS A 92 -9.01 2.30 6.05
CA CYS A 92 -8.87 1.06 6.81
C CYS A 92 -9.87 -0.01 6.38
N ARG A 93 -11.12 0.36 6.07
CA ARG A 93 -12.14 -0.58 5.56
C ARG A 93 -11.65 -1.22 4.26
N ARG A 94 -11.29 -0.42 3.26
CA ARG A 94 -10.76 -0.91 1.98
C ARG A 94 -9.47 -1.72 2.16
N LEU A 95 -8.56 -1.29 3.03
CA LEU A 95 -7.33 -2.03 3.29
C LEU A 95 -7.62 -3.42 3.85
N SER A 96 -8.59 -3.55 4.75
CA SER A 96 -8.96 -4.84 5.35
C SER A 96 -9.54 -5.85 4.36
N GLU A 97 -9.97 -5.40 3.18
CA GLU A 97 -10.48 -6.23 2.07
C GLU A 97 -9.35 -6.70 1.12
N ASN A 98 -8.08 -6.37 1.41
CA ASN A 98 -6.94 -6.69 0.56
C ASN A 98 -5.88 -7.50 1.32
N ASP A 99 -5.86 -8.80 1.08
CA ASP A 99 -5.02 -9.75 1.80
C ASP A 99 -3.53 -9.56 1.47
N GLY A 100 -2.69 -9.51 2.51
CA GLY A 100 -1.25 -9.31 2.38
C GLY A 100 -0.79 -7.87 2.08
N MET A 101 -1.72 -6.93 1.88
CA MET A 101 -1.42 -5.51 1.74
C MET A 101 -1.44 -4.81 3.13
N ILE A 102 -0.48 -3.92 3.39
CA ILE A 102 -0.38 -3.17 4.66
C ILE A 102 -0.45 -1.65 4.44
N ALA A 103 -0.76 -0.87 5.45
CA ALA A 103 -0.81 0.59 5.30
C ALA A 103 0.57 1.25 5.15
N SER A 104 0.64 2.30 4.33
CA SER A 104 1.69 3.32 4.29
C SER A 104 1.02 4.70 4.23
N PHE A 105 0.28 5.01 5.31
CA PHE A 105 -0.51 6.22 5.43
C PHE A 105 0.29 7.36 6.04
N SER A 106 0.13 8.57 5.50
CA SER A 106 0.72 9.80 6.02
C SER A 106 -0.32 10.68 6.71
N ARG A 107 -1.10 11.43 5.92
CA ARG A 107 -2.18 12.30 6.42
C ARG A 107 -3.23 11.51 7.19
N ALA A 108 -3.61 10.32 6.73
CA ALA A 108 -4.61 9.52 7.44
C ALA A 108 -4.13 9.04 8.83
N LEU A 109 -2.82 8.84 9.04
CA LEU A 109 -2.25 8.50 10.35
C LEU A 109 -2.27 9.70 11.32
N THR A 110 -2.05 10.90 10.78
CA THR A 110 -1.85 12.13 11.57
C THR A 110 -3.11 13.00 11.63
N ASN A 111 -4.19 12.59 10.97
CA ASN A 111 -5.43 13.34 10.96
C ASN A 111 -6.04 13.37 12.37
N GLY A 112 -6.42 14.56 12.83
CA GLY A 112 -6.90 14.78 14.19
C GLY A 112 -5.82 15.16 15.21
N LEU A 113 -4.53 15.04 14.87
CA LEU A 113 -3.44 15.56 15.70
C LEU A 113 -3.31 17.08 15.52
N ARG A 114 -3.23 17.82 16.62
CA ARG A 114 -3.11 19.29 16.62
C ARG A 114 -2.05 19.75 17.62
N ALA A 115 -1.43 20.89 17.31
CA ALA A 115 -0.38 21.47 18.14
C ALA A 115 -0.88 22.01 19.50
N ASP A 116 -2.19 22.18 19.67
CA ASP A 116 -2.82 22.71 20.88
C ASP A 116 -3.47 21.63 21.77
N GLN A 117 -3.31 20.35 21.44
CA GLN A 117 -3.72 19.24 22.30
C GLN A 117 -2.81 19.16 23.53
N SER A 118 -3.35 18.62 24.62
CA SER A 118 -2.50 18.09 25.68
C SER A 118 -1.75 16.84 25.20
N ASP A 119 -0.61 16.53 25.82
CA ASP A 119 0.16 15.31 25.53
C ASP A 119 -0.72 14.06 25.61
N ASP A 120 -1.58 13.96 26.63
CA ASP A 120 -2.50 12.83 26.82
C ASP A 120 -3.52 12.69 25.68
N GLU A 121 -4.10 13.81 25.20
CA GLU A 121 -5.05 13.79 24.08
C GLU A 121 -4.36 13.43 22.76
N PHE A 122 -3.14 13.95 22.55
CA PHE A 122 -2.32 13.65 21.38
C PHE A 122 -1.98 12.16 21.34
N ASP A 123 -1.48 11.61 22.43
CA ASP A 123 -1.07 10.20 22.54
C ASP A 123 -2.27 9.26 22.37
N GLN A 124 -3.42 9.58 22.98
CA GLN A 124 -4.65 8.79 22.81
C GLN A 124 -5.13 8.81 21.35
N THR A 125 -5.09 9.97 20.69
CA THR A 125 -5.50 10.12 19.29
C THR A 125 -4.57 9.34 18.36
N LEU A 126 -3.26 9.44 18.57
CA LEU A 126 -2.25 8.72 17.78
C LEU A 126 -2.37 7.20 17.99
N ALA A 127 -2.51 6.75 19.24
CA ALA A 127 -2.69 5.33 19.57
C ALA A 127 -3.93 4.75 18.89
N ALA A 128 -5.06 5.44 18.96
CA ALA A 128 -6.29 5.00 18.30
C ALA A 128 -6.13 4.88 16.77
N SER A 129 -5.43 5.83 16.13
CA SER A 129 -5.12 5.78 14.70
C SER A 129 -4.19 4.62 14.35
N ILE A 130 -3.14 4.39 15.14
CA ILE A 130 -2.20 3.28 14.96
C ILE A 130 -2.92 1.94 15.08
N ASP A 131 -3.73 1.75 16.13
CA ASP A 131 -4.45 0.50 16.37
C ASP A 131 -5.41 0.18 15.21
N LYS A 132 -6.16 1.18 14.73
CA LYS A 132 -7.08 0.99 13.61
C LYS A 132 -6.34 0.59 12.33
N ILE A 133 -5.23 1.27 12.02
CA ILE A 133 -4.39 0.99 10.86
C ILE A 133 -3.77 -0.40 10.96
N TYR A 134 -3.27 -0.76 12.15
CA TYR A 134 -2.67 -2.05 12.41
C TYR A 134 -3.67 -3.18 12.19
N GLN A 135 -4.86 -3.08 12.80
CA GLN A 135 -5.91 -4.10 12.65
C GLN A 135 -6.28 -4.32 11.19
N ALA A 136 -6.46 -3.24 10.42
CA ALA A 136 -6.75 -3.33 8.99
C ALA A 136 -5.59 -3.99 8.21
N SER A 137 -4.34 -3.64 8.52
CA SER A 137 -3.14 -4.16 7.86
C SER A 137 -2.88 -5.66 8.12
N ILE A 138 -3.49 -6.24 9.16
CA ILE A 138 -3.34 -7.67 9.48
C ILE A 138 -4.58 -8.51 9.17
N SER A 139 -5.69 -7.90 8.74
CA SER A 139 -6.97 -8.60 8.59
C SER A 139 -6.90 -9.77 7.62
N GLY A 140 -6.25 -9.64 6.47
CA GLY A 140 -6.12 -10.72 5.50
C GLY A 140 -5.12 -11.83 5.85
N ASN A 141 -4.30 -11.64 6.88
CA ASN A 141 -3.39 -12.68 7.36
C ASN A 141 -4.06 -13.65 8.36
N ARG A 142 -5.30 -13.36 8.79
CA ARG A 142 -5.99 -14.16 9.81
C ARG A 142 -6.59 -15.45 9.26
N GLU A 143 -7.01 -15.48 7.99
CA GLU A 143 -7.58 -16.71 7.40
C GLU A 143 -6.50 -17.74 7.02
N SER A 144 -5.29 -17.30 6.67
CA SER A 144 -4.19 -18.20 6.27
C SER A 144 -3.49 -18.93 7.43
N GLN A 145 -3.71 -18.52 8.68
CA GLN A 145 -3.21 -19.21 9.87
C GLN A 145 -4.24 -20.16 10.50
N ALA A 146 -5.46 -20.21 9.97
CA ALA A 146 -6.54 -21.08 10.43
C ALA A 146 -6.82 -22.28 9.49
N ALA A 147 -5.98 -22.49 8.46
CA ALA A 147 -6.08 -23.57 7.48
C ALA A 147 -4.89 -24.52 7.53
#